data_AF-A0A7Y1F427-F1
#
_entry.id   AF-A0A7Y1F427-F1
#
_cell.length_a   1.000
_cell.length_b   1.000
_cell.length_c   1.000
_cell.angle_alpha   90.00
_cell.angle_beta   90.00
_cell.angle_gamma   90.00
#
_symmetry.space_group_name_H-M   'P 1'
#
loop_
_entity.id
_entity.type
_entity.pdbx_description
1 polymer ?
#
loop_
_entity_poly.entity_id
_entity_poly.type
_entity_poly.pdbx_seq_one_letter_code
_entity_poly.pdbx_strand_id
1 'polypeptide(L)'
;MSSREIAELTGKSHDNVLRDARILVAGGVLKTEETPYIHSQNGQTYPEFLLDERDSLVLVSGYDATLRARIIDRWIELESKPAFDVASLNDPKVLLALLTDNVRKVVHLEADNTELTNENQLLEQKVCADAPKVEFFNAVTVTHETYSVGEAAKLIGTGQKRLMDFLRQKRWVTLRKNEPMQAPIESGYLTAKLSTFEHPENGKTTVATARVTGKGLTKIRAMWAAREADLLGGVS
;
A
#
# COMPACT_ATOMS: atom_id res chain seq x y z
N MET A 1 16.11 34.37 -1.87
CA MET A 1 14.81 34.45 -1.19
C MET A 1 14.76 35.75 -0.40
N SER A 2 13.65 36.47 -0.46
CA SER A 2 13.53 37.76 0.24
C SER A 2 13.14 37.55 1.71
N SER A 3 13.54 38.47 2.59
CA SER A 3 13.14 38.44 4.01
C SER A 3 11.61 38.52 4.19
N ARG A 4 10.88 39.12 3.23
CA ARG A 4 9.41 39.16 3.23
C ARG A 4 8.81 37.80 2.87
N GLU A 5 9.36 37.14 1.85
CA GLU A 5 8.98 35.76 1.50
C GLU A 5 9.26 34.80 2.69
N ILE A 6 10.39 34.97 3.37
CA ILE A 6 10.70 34.18 4.58
C ILE A 6 9.68 34.43 5.68
N ALA A 7 9.30 35.68 5.92
CA ALA A 7 8.27 36.03 6.91
C ALA A 7 6.93 35.36 6.60
N GLU A 8 6.52 35.38 5.33
CA GLU A 8 5.31 34.71 4.86
C GLU A 8 5.37 33.19 5.04
N LEU A 9 6.46 32.55 4.60
CA LEU A 9 6.63 31.09 4.68
C LEU A 9 6.80 30.56 6.10
N THR A 10 7.41 31.34 6.99
CA THR A 10 7.66 30.93 8.39
C THR A 10 6.57 31.39 9.35
N GLY A 11 5.63 32.22 8.90
CA GLY A 11 4.58 32.82 9.73
C GLY A 11 5.08 33.83 10.77
N LYS A 12 6.35 34.26 10.70
CA LYS A 12 6.92 35.27 11.59
C LYS A 12 6.63 36.67 11.05
N SER A 13 6.55 37.67 11.94
CA SER A 13 6.48 39.06 11.50
C SER A 13 7.78 39.46 10.79
N HIS A 14 7.64 40.23 9.71
CA HIS A 14 8.79 40.69 8.92
C HIS A 14 9.80 41.49 9.77
N ASP A 15 9.34 42.28 10.74
CA ASP A 15 10.22 43.00 11.68
C ASP A 15 11.13 42.09 12.50
N ASN A 16 10.61 40.93 12.93
CA ASN A 16 11.42 39.94 13.65
C ASN A 16 12.44 39.30 12.70
N VAL A 17 12.05 38.99 11.46
CA VAL A 17 12.97 38.45 10.45
C VAL A 17 14.09 39.44 10.13
N LEU A 18 13.78 40.73 9.99
CA LEU A 18 14.78 41.79 9.78
C LEU A 18 15.73 41.91 10.99
N ARG A 19 15.20 41.87 12.21
CA ARG A 19 16.01 41.90 13.43
C ARG A 19 16.98 40.73 13.47
N ASP A 20 16.48 39.52 13.23
CA ASP A 20 17.27 38.28 13.29
C ASP A 20 18.33 38.26 12.18
N ALA A 21 17.98 38.69 10.96
CA ALA A 21 18.93 38.86 9.86
C ALA A 21 20.04 39.87 10.22
N ARG A 22 19.70 41.04 10.78
CA ARG A 22 20.70 42.05 11.20
C ARG A 22 21.64 41.52 12.27
N ILE A 23 21.13 40.75 13.24
CA ILE A 23 21.97 40.12 14.28
C ILE A 23 22.97 39.16 13.63
N LEU A 24 22.51 38.33 12.70
CA LEU A 24 23.39 37.36 12.03
C LEU A 24 24.39 38.02 11.07
N VAL A 25 24.03 39.12 10.42
CA VAL A 25 24.97 39.94 9.64
C VAL A 25 26.03 40.59 10.54
N ALA A 26 25.61 41.19 11.66
CA ALA A 26 26.54 41.78 12.63
C ALA A 26 27.49 40.74 13.25
N GLY A 27 27.02 39.50 13.41
CA GLY A 27 27.84 38.35 13.83
C GLY A 27 28.70 37.74 12.72
N GLY A 28 28.64 38.25 11.49
CA GLY A 28 29.39 37.74 10.33
C GLY A 28 28.92 36.38 9.80
N VAL A 29 27.74 35.92 10.20
CA VAL A 29 27.18 34.62 9.81
C VAL A 29 26.52 34.69 8.43
N LEU A 30 25.72 35.74 8.22
CA LEU A 30 25.17 36.10 6.91
C LEU A 30 26.13 37.07 6.22
N LYS A 31 26.29 36.90 4.91
CA LYS A 31 27.14 37.77 4.07
C LYS A 31 26.33 38.78 3.27
N THR A 32 25.00 38.69 3.38
CA THR A 32 24.04 39.53 2.67
C THR A 32 23.88 40.89 3.35
N GLU A 33 23.74 41.96 2.56
CA GLU A 33 23.48 43.32 3.06
C GLU A 33 21.98 43.67 3.00
N GLU A 34 21.57 44.68 3.78
CA GLU A 34 20.20 45.19 3.79
C GLU A 34 19.93 46.00 2.50
N THR A 35 18.87 45.66 1.78
CA THR A 35 18.48 46.27 0.51
C THR A 35 17.18 47.07 0.66
N PRO A 36 17.03 48.20 -0.05
CA PRO A 36 15.77 48.95 -0.06
C PRO A 36 14.73 48.23 -0.94
N TYR A 37 13.51 48.09 -0.41
CA TYR A 37 12.32 47.59 -1.08
C TYR A 37 11.30 48.71 -1.28
N ILE A 38 10.87 48.96 -2.50
CA ILE A 38 9.84 49.97 -2.82
C ILE A 38 8.49 49.28 -2.94
N HIS A 39 7.54 49.67 -2.09
CA HIS A 39 6.22 49.05 -2.05
C HIS A 39 5.33 49.59 -3.19
N SER A 40 4.79 48.69 -4.01
CA SER A 40 4.05 49.02 -5.23
C SER A 40 2.80 49.87 -5.00
N GLN A 41 2.13 49.71 -3.85
CA GLN A 41 0.87 50.39 -3.55
C GLN A 41 1.01 51.86 -3.09
N ASN A 42 2.11 52.22 -2.43
CA ASN A 42 2.25 53.54 -1.79
C ASN A 42 3.55 54.26 -2.15
N GLY A 43 4.44 53.63 -2.93
CA GLY A 43 5.72 54.18 -3.35
C GLY A 43 6.72 54.41 -2.21
N GLN A 44 6.44 53.91 -1.00
CA GLN A 44 7.32 54.07 0.15
C GLN A 44 8.43 53.01 0.14
N THR A 45 9.60 53.41 0.62
CA THR A 45 10.77 52.55 0.76
C THR A 45 10.80 51.90 2.14
N TYR A 46 11.01 50.59 2.17
CA TYR A 46 11.14 49.78 3.36
C TYR A 46 12.41 48.94 3.31
N PRO A 47 12.97 48.55 4.45
CA PRO A 47 14.11 47.63 4.48
C PRO A 47 13.72 46.19 4.09
N GLU A 48 14.62 45.48 3.44
CA GLU A 48 14.53 44.06 3.08
C GLU A 48 15.93 43.42 3.03
N PHE A 49 16.03 42.10 3.13
CA PHE A 49 17.23 41.35 2.75
C PHE A 49 16.93 40.43 1.57
N LEU A 50 17.86 40.35 0.61
CA LEU A 50 17.83 39.40 -0.51
C LEU A 50 18.88 38.30 -0.28
N LEU A 51 18.46 37.21 0.36
CA LEU A 51 19.35 36.16 0.85
C LEU A 51 19.62 35.12 -0.23
N ASP A 52 20.85 34.64 -0.33
CA ASP A 52 21.20 33.48 -1.15
C ASP A 52 20.68 32.17 -0.51
N GLU A 53 20.88 31.03 -1.18
CA GLU A 53 20.38 29.73 -0.70
C GLU A 53 20.91 29.39 0.70
N ARG A 54 22.20 29.63 0.95
CA ARG A 54 22.86 29.34 2.22
C ARG A 54 22.31 30.23 3.34
N ASP A 55 22.31 31.53 3.12
CA ASP A 55 21.91 32.54 4.10
C ASP A 55 20.42 32.42 4.42
N SER A 56 19.59 32.05 3.44
CA SER A 56 18.17 31.71 3.66
C SER A 56 18.03 30.48 4.56
N LEU A 57 18.80 29.42 4.31
CA LEU A 57 18.75 28.20 5.12
C LEU A 57 19.22 28.44 6.56
N VAL A 58 20.28 29.23 6.74
CA VAL A 58 20.78 29.61 8.08
C VAL A 58 19.72 30.36 8.86
N LEU A 59 19.08 31.35 8.24
CA LEU A 59 18.05 32.15 8.89
C LEU A 59 16.81 31.30 9.24
N VAL A 60 16.30 30.52 8.29
CA VAL A 60 15.09 29.70 8.46
C VAL A 60 15.30 28.55 9.43
N SER A 61 16.42 27.83 9.34
CA SER A 61 16.75 26.77 10.29
C SER A 61 16.97 27.31 11.70
N GLY A 62 17.30 28.60 11.87
CA GLY A 62 17.31 29.28 13.16
C GLY A 62 15.96 29.28 13.87
N TYR A 63 14.85 29.37 13.11
CA TYR A 63 13.50 29.53 13.64
C TYR A 63 12.85 28.23 14.11
N ASP A 64 13.22 27.10 13.52
CA ASP A 64 12.74 25.78 13.93
C ASP A 64 13.91 24.94 14.48
N ALA A 65 13.95 24.83 15.82
CA ALA A 65 14.95 24.04 16.50
C ALA A 65 14.91 22.55 16.13
N THR A 66 13.73 22.03 15.80
CA THR A 66 13.56 20.63 15.37
C THR A 66 14.14 20.42 13.98
N LEU A 67 13.87 21.33 13.05
CA LEU A 67 14.47 21.30 11.72
C LEU A 67 16.01 21.39 11.81
N ARG A 68 16.52 22.30 12.65
CA ARG A 68 17.96 22.44 12.87
C ARG A 68 18.60 21.18 13.43
N ALA A 69 18.01 20.56 14.44
CA ALA A 69 18.49 19.28 14.98
C ALA A 69 18.52 18.20 13.90
N ARG A 70 17.44 18.05 13.11
CA ARG A 70 17.38 17.08 12.01
C ARG A 70 18.44 17.30 10.94
N ILE A 71 18.74 18.56 10.61
CA ILE A 71 19.82 18.89 9.67
C ILE A 71 21.17 18.48 10.26
N ILE A 72 21.43 18.81 11.52
CA ILE A 72 22.68 18.46 12.22
C ILE A 72 22.85 16.94 12.29
N ASP A 73 21.83 16.21 12.76
CA ASP A 73 21.85 14.76 12.87
C ASP A 73 22.11 14.10 11.52
N ARG A 74 21.48 14.62 10.45
CA ARG A 74 21.70 14.11 9.10
C ARG A 74 23.13 14.34 8.60
N TRP A 75 23.72 15.49 8.92
CA TRP A 75 25.12 15.76 8.56
C TRP A 75 26.08 14.86 9.33
N ILE A 76 25.88 14.67 10.64
CA ILE A 76 26.66 13.74 11.46
C ILE A 76 26.53 12.31 10.90
N GLU A 77 25.32 11.89 10.51
CA GLU A 77 25.10 10.59 9.88
C GLU A 77 25.90 10.46 8.58
N LEU A 78 25.89 11.47 7.72
CA LEU A 78 26.64 11.46 6.46
C LEU A 78 28.16 11.43 6.68
N GLU A 79 28.68 12.13 7.69
CA GLU A 79 30.10 12.10 8.06
C GLU A 79 30.51 10.78 8.74
N SER A 80 29.58 10.16 9.48
CA SER A 80 29.80 8.87 10.13
C SER A 80 29.81 7.69 9.17
N LYS A 81 29.27 7.87 7.95
CA LYS A 81 29.45 6.87 6.90
C LYS A 81 30.94 6.80 6.59
N PRO A 82 31.56 5.60 6.63
CA PRO A 82 32.96 5.47 6.30
C PRO A 82 33.15 5.99 4.87
N ALA A 83 33.81 7.14 4.75
CA ALA A 83 34.30 7.60 3.47
C ALA A 83 35.24 6.49 2.99
N PHE A 84 34.94 5.94 1.81
CA PHE A 84 35.83 4.98 1.19
C PHE A 84 37.19 5.65 1.02
N ASP A 85 38.21 5.16 1.72
CA ASP A 85 39.54 5.75 1.68
C ASP A 85 40.15 5.50 0.30
N VAL A 86 40.04 6.50 -0.57
CA VAL A 86 40.57 6.43 -1.94
C VAL A 86 42.09 6.23 -1.92
N ALA A 87 42.79 6.62 -0.85
CA ALA A 87 44.22 6.39 -0.70
C ALA A 87 44.56 4.90 -0.53
N SER A 88 43.64 4.09 0.01
CA SER A 88 43.83 2.64 0.12
C SER A 88 43.79 1.92 -1.24
N LEU A 89 43.31 2.57 -2.30
CA LEU A 89 43.37 2.06 -3.67
C LEU A 89 44.76 2.15 -4.32
N ASN A 90 45.67 2.94 -3.74
CA ASN A 90 47.03 3.07 -4.27
C ASN A 90 47.88 1.82 -4.04
N ASP A 91 47.50 0.94 -3.11
CA ASP A 91 48.13 -0.38 -2.98
C ASP A 91 47.53 -1.36 -4.02
N PRO A 92 48.33 -1.82 -5.01
CA PRO A 92 47.85 -2.74 -6.04
C PRO A 92 47.26 -4.04 -5.49
N LYS A 93 47.70 -4.50 -4.31
CA LYS A 93 47.18 -5.73 -3.68
C LYS A 93 45.77 -5.52 -3.13
N VAL A 94 45.51 -4.38 -2.50
CA VAL A 94 44.19 -4.03 -1.96
C VAL A 94 43.20 -3.83 -3.11
N LEU A 95 43.61 -3.12 -4.16
CA LEU A 95 42.79 -2.92 -5.35
C LEU A 95 42.42 -4.25 -6.02
N LEU A 96 43.39 -5.16 -6.20
CA LEU A 96 43.14 -6.49 -6.78
C LEU A 96 42.16 -7.30 -5.92
N ALA A 97 42.32 -7.30 -4.60
CA ALA A 97 41.44 -8.02 -3.69
C ALA A 97 40.00 -7.50 -3.76
N LEU A 98 39.82 -6.17 -3.75
CA LEU A 98 38.52 -5.53 -3.88
C LEU A 98 37.86 -5.82 -5.24
N LEU A 99 38.61 -5.68 -6.33
CA LEU A 99 38.09 -5.98 -7.67
C LEU A 99 37.67 -7.46 -7.78
N THR A 100 38.47 -8.37 -7.24
CA THR A 100 38.16 -9.80 -7.25
C THR A 100 36.89 -10.11 -6.45
N ASP A 101 36.73 -9.51 -5.27
CA ASP A 101 35.52 -9.68 -4.45
C ASP A 101 34.28 -9.13 -5.17
N ASN A 102 34.39 -7.96 -5.80
CA ASN A 102 33.30 -7.40 -6.60
C ASN A 102 32.94 -8.28 -7.80
N VAL A 103 33.94 -8.76 -8.54
CA VAL A 103 33.69 -9.68 -9.67
C VAL A 103 33.00 -10.96 -9.20
N ARG A 104 33.41 -11.53 -8.06
CA ARG A 104 32.73 -12.72 -7.48
C ARG A 104 31.28 -12.44 -7.14
N LYS A 105 31.00 -11.29 -6.51
CA LYS A 105 29.62 -10.87 -6.19
C LYS A 105 28.77 -10.71 -7.46
N VAL A 106 29.32 -10.07 -8.50
CA VAL A 106 28.62 -9.91 -9.77
C VAL A 106 28.30 -11.27 -10.40
N VAL A 107 29.27 -12.19 -10.45
CA VAL A 107 29.05 -13.55 -10.99
C VAL A 107 27.96 -14.29 -10.21
N HIS A 108 27.95 -14.18 -8.88
CA HIS A 108 26.89 -14.79 -8.06
C HIS A 108 25.51 -14.19 -8.35
N LEU A 109 25.43 -12.86 -8.42
CA LEU A 109 24.18 -12.15 -8.71
C LEU A 109 23.66 -12.45 -10.13
N GLU A 110 24.57 -12.65 -11.09
CA GLU A 110 24.21 -13.07 -12.44
C GLU A 110 23.62 -14.49 -12.43
N ALA A 111 24.25 -15.43 -11.70
CA ALA A 111 23.73 -16.79 -11.54
C ALA A 111 22.32 -16.78 -10.92
N ASP A 112 22.12 -16.08 -9.79
CA ASP A 112 20.82 -15.98 -9.13
C ASP A 112 19.74 -15.39 -10.06
N ASN A 113 20.09 -14.34 -10.83
CA ASN A 113 19.16 -13.75 -11.80
C ASN A 113 18.78 -14.73 -12.91
N THR A 114 19.71 -15.54 -13.40
CA THR A 114 19.40 -16.55 -14.42
C THR A 114 18.48 -17.64 -13.89
N GLU A 115 18.68 -18.08 -12.64
CA GLU A 115 17.79 -19.05 -11.99
C GLU A 115 16.38 -18.49 -11.81
N LEU A 116 16.24 -17.28 -11.26
CA LEU A 116 14.95 -16.60 -11.11
C LEU A 116 14.24 -16.39 -12.45
N THR A 117 14.98 -16.07 -13.51
CA THR A 117 14.41 -15.91 -14.85
C THR A 117 13.86 -17.24 -15.37
N ASN A 118 14.59 -18.34 -15.17
CA ASN A 118 14.13 -19.67 -15.57
C ASN A 118 12.89 -20.11 -14.78
N GLU A 119 12.86 -19.86 -13.47
CA GLU A 119 11.69 -20.16 -12.63
C GLU A 119 10.45 -19.40 -13.09
N ASN A 120 10.60 -18.10 -13.37
CA ASN A 120 9.51 -17.26 -13.88
C ASN A 120 8.98 -17.79 -15.23
N GLN A 121 9.85 -18.16 -16.16
CA GLN A 121 9.44 -18.76 -17.43
C GLN A 121 8.67 -20.07 -17.23
N LEU A 122 9.12 -20.94 -16.32
CA LEU A 122 8.41 -22.19 -16.02
C LEU A 122 7.03 -21.93 -15.40
N LEU A 123 6.92 -20.93 -14.53
CA LEU A 123 5.65 -20.53 -13.94
C LEU A 123 4.70 -19.94 -14.99
N GLU A 124 5.20 -19.08 -15.88
CA GLU A 124 4.42 -18.53 -16.99
C GLU A 124 3.90 -19.62 -17.93
N GLN A 125 4.73 -20.62 -18.24
CA GLN A 125 4.30 -21.78 -19.03
C GLN A 125 3.19 -22.58 -18.33
N LYS A 126 3.29 -22.78 -17.00
CA LYS A 126 2.23 -23.43 -16.21
C LYS A 126 0.94 -22.62 -16.23
N VAL A 127 1.02 -21.30 -16.05
CA VAL A 127 -0.14 -20.40 -16.10
C VAL A 127 -0.82 -20.47 -17.47
N CYS A 128 -0.05 -20.44 -18.56
CA CYS A 128 -0.56 -20.55 -19.92
C CYS A 128 -1.25 -21.92 -20.16
N ALA A 129 -0.65 -23.01 -19.67
CA ALA A 129 -1.22 -24.35 -19.79
C ALA A 129 -2.53 -24.52 -18.98
N ASP A 130 -2.66 -23.81 -17.86
CA ASP A 130 -3.84 -23.87 -17.01
C ASP A 130 -4.92 -22.82 -17.37
N ALA A 131 -4.57 -21.77 -18.12
CA ALA A 131 -5.51 -20.77 -18.62
C ALA A 131 -6.76 -21.36 -19.31
N PRO A 132 -6.66 -22.28 -20.29
CA PRO A 132 -7.84 -22.85 -20.94
C PRO A 132 -8.67 -23.73 -19.99
N LYS A 133 -8.05 -24.37 -18.99
CA LYS A 133 -8.78 -25.15 -17.97
C LYS A 133 -9.56 -24.23 -17.03
N VAL A 134 -8.96 -23.11 -16.63
CA VAL A 134 -9.60 -22.10 -15.80
C VAL A 134 -10.73 -21.41 -16.57
N GLU A 135 -10.51 -21.06 -17.84
CA GLU A 135 -11.53 -20.48 -18.70
C GLU A 135 -12.69 -21.45 -18.94
N PHE A 136 -12.42 -22.71 -19.23
CA PHE A 136 -13.46 -23.74 -19.36
C PHE A 136 -14.24 -23.93 -18.05
N PHE A 137 -13.55 -24.01 -16.90
CA PHE A 137 -14.20 -24.12 -15.59
C PHE A 137 -15.08 -22.90 -15.29
N ASN A 138 -14.61 -21.69 -15.63
CA ASN A 138 -15.38 -20.45 -15.49
C ASN A 138 -16.58 -20.41 -16.46
N ALA A 139 -16.40 -20.86 -17.71
CA ALA A 139 -17.49 -20.90 -18.70
C ALA A 139 -18.58 -21.91 -18.30
N VAL A 140 -18.19 -23.11 -17.86
CA VAL A 140 -19.12 -24.16 -17.40
C VAL A 140 -19.84 -23.76 -16.11
N THR A 141 -19.21 -22.97 -15.24
CA THR A 141 -19.90 -22.43 -14.05
C THR A 141 -20.88 -21.30 -14.37
N VAL A 142 -20.77 -20.65 -15.54
CA VAL A 142 -21.67 -19.55 -15.96
C VAL A 142 -22.93 -20.04 -16.68
N THR A 143 -22.92 -21.24 -17.28
CA THR A 143 -23.98 -21.66 -18.23
C THR A 143 -25.22 -22.31 -17.63
N HIS A 144 -25.28 -22.69 -16.35
CA HIS A 144 -26.48 -23.32 -15.79
C HIS A 144 -26.93 -22.71 -14.46
N GLU A 145 -28.16 -22.19 -14.48
CA GLU A 145 -29.15 -22.11 -13.41
C GLU A 145 -28.65 -22.18 -11.97
N THR A 146 -28.94 -21.13 -11.22
CA THR A 146 -28.69 -21.03 -9.77
C THR A 146 -29.05 -22.33 -9.02
N TYR A 147 -28.08 -22.94 -8.36
CA TYR A 147 -28.25 -24.18 -7.62
C TYR A 147 -29.02 -23.94 -6.32
N SER A 148 -29.90 -24.86 -5.93
CA SER A 148 -30.37 -24.91 -4.55
C SER A 148 -29.19 -25.20 -3.63
N VAL A 149 -29.30 -24.81 -2.36
CA VAL A 149 -28.26 -25.14 -1.36
C VAL A 149 -28.02 -26.65 -1.26
N GLY A 150 -29.04 -27.48 -1.51
CA GLY A 150 -28.90 -28.93 -1.54
C GLY A 150 -28.08 -29.44 -2.72
N GLU A 151 -28.30 -28.90 -3.92
CA GLU A 151 -27.52 -29.23 -5.12
C GLU A 151 -26.07 -28.75 -4.98
N ALA A 152 -25.87 -27.53 -4.48
CA ALA A 152 -24.55 -27.01 -4.18
C ALA A 152 -23.80 -27.89 -3.16
N ALA A 153 -24.49 -28.38 -2.13
CA ALA A 153 -23.90 -29.29 -1.15
C ALA A 153 -23.43 -30.61 -1.78
N LYS A 154 -24.22 -31.20 -2.69
CA LYS A 154 -23.83 -32.40 -3.43
C LYS A 154 -22.59 -32.17 -4.29
N LEU A 155 -22.52 -31.04 -5.00
CA LEU A 155 -21.37 -30.67 -5.83
C LEU A 155 -20.08 -30.44 -5.03
N ILE A 156 -20.21 -29.94 -3.80
CA ILE A 156 -19.08 -29.72 -2.88
C ILE A 156 -18.70 -31.02 -2.14
N GLY A 157 -19.54 -32.06 -2.17
CA GLY A 157 -19.32 -33.31 -1.44
C GLY A 157 -19.68 -33.25 0.05
N THR A 158 -20.62 -32.40 0.42
CA THR A 158 -21.06 -32.22 1.82
C THR A 158 -22.57 -32.40 1.99
N GLY A 159 -23.03 -32.48 3.24
CA GLY A 159 -24.46 -32.55 3.57
C GLY A 159 -25.11 -31.17 3.58
N GLN A 160 -26.32 -31.04 3.04
CA GLN A 160 -27.07 -29.77 2.98
C GLN A 160 -27.15 -29.05 4.33
N LYS A 161 -27.40 -29.78 5.44
CA LYS A 161 -27.45 -29.18 6.78
C LYS A 161 -26.12 -28.54 7.17
N ARG A 162 -25.00 -29.25 6.97
CA ARG A 162 -23.64 -28.78 7.28
C ARG A 162 -23.28 -27.55 6.44
N LEU A 163 -23.66 -27.54 5.15
CA LEU A 163 -23.44 -26.38 4.30
C LEU A 163 -24.28 -25.18 4.76
N MET A 164 -25.54 -25.39 5.13
CA MET A 164 -26.41 -24.33 5.62
C MET A 164 -25.92 -23.74 6.96
N ASP A 165 -25.41 -24.59 7.87
CA ASP A 165 -24.76 -24.15 9.11
C ASP A 165 -23.54 -23.25 8.81
N PHE A 166 -22.72 -23.66 7.85
CA PHE A 166 -21.55 -22.89 7.44
C PHE A 166 -21.93 -21.55 6.80
N LEU A 167 -22.94 -21.52 5.94
CA LEU A 167 -23.46 -20.27 5.36
C LEU A 167 -24.03 -19.33 6.45
N ARG A 168 -24.65 -19.86 7.51
CA ARG A 168 -25.06 -19.07 8.68
C ARG A 168 -23.86 -18.50 9.44
N GLN A 169 -22.83 -19.33 9.70
CA GLN A 169 -21.60 -18.89 10.38
C GLN A 169 -20.89 -17.77 9.61
N LYS A 170 -20.83 -17.87 8.28
CA LYS A 170 -20.23 -16.85 7.40
C LYS A 170 -21.16 -15.65 7.15
N ARG A 171 -22.36 -15.61 7.74
CA ARG A 171 -23.37 -14.56 7.54
C ARG A 171 -23.75 -14.38 6.06
N TRP A 172 -23.89 -15.49 5.33
CA TRP A 172 -24.39 -15.49 3.96
C TRP A 172 -25.90 -15.65 3.88
N VAL A 173 -26.48 -16.31 4.89
CA VAL A 173 -27.93 -16.47 5.05
C VAL A 173 -28.36 -16.12 6.47
N THR A 174 -29.60 -15.69 6.65
CA THR A 174 -30.14 -15.33 7.97
C THR A 174 -30.24 -16.55 8.90
N LEU A 175 -30.01 -16.34 10.20
CA LEU A 175 -29.96 -17.41 11.21
C LEU A 175 -31.29 -18.17 11.36
N ARG A 176 -32.42 -17.46 11.29
CA ARG A 176 -33.76 -18.03 11.55
C ARG A 176 -34.45 -18.53 10.28
N LYS A 177 -34.41 -17.77 9.19
CA LYS A 177 -35.20 -18.05 7.97
C LYS A 177 -34.38 -18.58 6.80
N ASN A 178 -33.05 -18.61 6.90
CA ASN A 178 -32.13 -19.01 5.82
C ASN A 178 -32.31 -18.19 4.53
N GLU A 179 -32.74 -16.95 4.68
CA GLU A 179 -32.88 -16.01 3.57
C GLU A 179 -31.49 -15.47 3.19
N PRO A 180 -31.18 -15.29 1.90
CA PRO A 180 -29.89 -14.78 1.48
C PRO A 180 -29.69 -13.34 1.96
N MET A 181 -28.52 -13.05 2.52
CA MET A 181 -28.16 -11.70 2.96
C MET A 181 -27.77 -10.81 1.77
N GLN A 182 -27.88 -9.50 1.95
CA GLN A 182 -27.64 -8.51 0.89
C GLN A 182 -26.19 -8.53 0.35
N ALA A 183 -25.18 -8.59 1.23
CA ALA A 183 -23.77 -8.55 0.81
C ALA A 183 -23.36 -9.73 -0.13
N PRO A 184 -23.72 -11.00 0.15
CA PRO A 184 -23.53 -12.10 -0.80
C PRO A 184 -24.28 -11.95 -2.12
N ILE A 185 -25.45 -11.27 -2.12
CA ILE A 185 -26.22 -11.00 -3.34
C ILE A 185 -25.50 -9.96 -4.19
N GLU A 186 -25.06 -8.84 -3.60
CA GLU A 186 -24.29 -7.79 -4.28
C GLU A 186 -22.95 -8.32 -4.83
N SER A 187 -22.33 -9.25 -4.11
CA SER A 187 -21.10 -9.92 -4.56
C SER A 187 -21.34 -10.93 -5.71
N GLY A 188 -22.60 -11.22 -6.02
CA GLY A 188 -23.02 -12.16 -7.06
C GLY A 188 -22.86 -13.63 -6.67
N TYR A 189 -22.77 -13.95 -5.37
CA TYR A 189 -22.61 -15.32 -4.87
C TYR A 189 -23.94 -16.03 -4.62
N LEU A 190 -24.95 -15.29 -4.15
CA LEU A 190 -26.30 -15.81 -3.89
C LEU A 190 -27.35 -15.02 -4.67
N THR A 191 -28.49 -15.64 -4.91
CA THR A 191 -29.70 -15.02 -5.48
C THR A 191 -30.92 -15.44 -4.65
N ALA A 192 -31.93 -14.59 -4.59
CA ALA A 192 -33.17 -14.87 -3.88
C ALA A 192 -34.26 -15.32 -4.87
N LYS A 193 -34.76 -16.55 -4.72
CA LYS A 193 -35.97 -17.00 -5.40
C LYS A 193 -37.18 -16.77 -4.50
N LEU A 194 -38.09 -15.90 -4.90
CA LEU A 194 -39.35 -15.68 -4.20
C LEU A 194 -40.33 -16.79 -4.56
N SER A 195 -40.92 -17.42 -3.56
CA SER A 195 -42.04 -18.36 -3.71
C SER A 195 -43.16 -17.98 -2.78
N THR A 196 -44.39 -18.00 -3.29
CA THR A 196 -45.59 -17.75 -2.49
C THR A 196 -46.29 -19.08 -2.25
N PHE A 197 -46.67 -19.35 -1.00
CA PHE A 197 -47.50 -20.50 -0.64
C PHE A 197 -48.60 -20.07 0.33
N GLU A 198 -49.72 -20.79 0.32
CA GLU A 198 -50.83 -20.54 1.24
C GLU A 198 -50.62 -21.36 2.51
N HIS A 199 -50.47 -20.66 3.64
CA HIS A 199 -50.42 -21.29 4.95
C HIS A 199 -51.84 -21.45 5.50
N PRO A 200 -52.22 -22.62 6.08
CA PRO A 200 -53.58 -22.88 6.57
C PRO A 200 -54.10 -21.85 7.58
N GLU A 201 -53.22 -21.27 8.39
CA GLU A 201 -53.58 -20.26 9.41
C GLU A 201 -53.25 -18.81 9.03
N ASN A 202 -52.24 -18.58 8.17
CA ASN A 202 -51.66 -17.24 7.97
C ASN A 202 -51.92 -16.68 6.57
N GLY A 203 -52.64 -17.40 5.70
CA GLY A 203 -52.92 -16.99 4.33
C GLY A 203 -51.67 -17.01 3.42
N LYS A 204 -51.70 -16.23 2.33
CA LYS A 204 -50.63 -16.15 1.34
C LYS A 204 -49.35 -15.58 1.95
N THR A 205 -48.32 -16.41 2.08
CA THR A 205 -47.00 -16.04 2.61
C THR A 205 -45.95 -16.12 1.51
N THR A 206 -45.13 -15.09 1.37
CA THR A 206 -43.98 -15.08 0.45
C THR A 206 -42.70 -15.38 1.22
N VAL A 207 -41.90 -16.33 0.71
CA VAL A 207 -40.60 -16.70 1.28
C VAL A 207 -39.51 -16.54 0.24
N ALA A 208 -38.39 -15.94 0.65
CA ALA A 208 -37.18 -15.81 -0.15
C ALA A 208 -36.24 -16.99 0.10
N THR A 209 -36.11 -17.88 -0.88
CA THR A 209 -35.19 -19.02 -0.80
C THR A 209 -33.85 -18.68 -1.43
N ALA A 210 -32.75 -18.91 -0.72
CA ALA A 210 -31.40 -18.71 -1.24
C ALA A 210 -31.06 -19.72 -2.35
N ARG A 211 -30.52 -19.22 -3.46
CA ARG A 211 -29.91 -20.02 -4.53
C ARG A 211 -28.47 -19.58 -4.79
N VAL A 212 -27.60 -20.53 -5.10
CA VAL A 212 -26.15 -20.36 -5.25
C VAL A 212 -25.82 -20.19 -6.74
N THR A 213 -25.11 -19.11 -7.09
CA THR A 213 -24.62 -18.91 -8.46
C THR A 213 -23.38 -19.76 -8.72
N GLY A 214 -22.93 -19.92 -9.98
CA GLY A 214 -21.65 -20.57 -10.26
C GLY A 214 -20.46 -19.89 -9.56
N LYS A 215 -20.44 -18.55 -9.55
CA LYS A 215 -19.46 -17.75 -8.80
C LYS A 215 -19.53 -18.03 -7.29
N GLY A 216 -20.74 -18.14 -6.75
CA GLY A 216 -20.98 -18.52 -5.36
C GLY A 216 -20.48 -19.92 -5.05
N LEU A 217 -20.73 -20.89 -5.94
CA LEU A 217 -20.31 -22.28 -5.78
C LEU A 217 -18.78 -22.38 -5.71
N THR A 218 -18.06 -21.70 -6.61
CA THR A 218 -16.59 -21.67 -6.60
C THR A 218 -16.04 -21.06 -5.31
N LYS A 219 -16.64 -19.94 -4.85
CA LYS A 219 -16.22 -19.29 -3.60
C LYS A 219 -16.52 -20.16 -2.37
N ILE A 220 -17.69 -20.79 -2.32
CA ILE A 220 -18.07 -21.71 -1.23
C ILE A 220 -17.12 -22.91 -1.22
N ARG A 221 -16.82 -23.52 -2.36
CA ARG A 221 -15.89 -24.66 -2.46
C ARG A 221 -14.49 -24.30 -1.93
N ALA A 222 -13.96 -23.13 -2.32
CA ALA A 222 -12.67 -22.65 -1.81
C ALA A 222 -12.68 -22.40 -0.30
N MET A 223 -13.72 -21.76 0.23
CA MET A 223 -13.85 -21.52 1.67
C MET A 223 -14.09 -22.82 2.46
N TRP A 224 -14.74 -23.81 1.85
CA TRP A 224 -14.99 -25.12 2.46
C TRP A 224 -13.71 -25.95 2.54
N ALA A 225 -12.90 -25.98 1.48
CA ALA A 225 -11.61 -26.65 1.47
C ALA A 225 -10.62 -26.04 2.48
N ALA A 226 -10.59 -24.70 2.59
CA ALA A 226 -9.74 -24.01 3.57
C ALA A 226 -10.10 -24.37 5.02
N ARG A 227 -11.39 -24.61 5.31
CA ARG A 227 -11.84 -25.06 6.64
C ARG A 227 -11.29 -26.43 7.02
N GLU A 228 -11.17 -27.35 6.07
CA GLU A 228 -10.59 -28.68 6.31
C GLU A 228 -9.08 -28.59 6.56
N ALA A 229 -8.36 -27.70 5.87
CA ALA A 229 -6.95 -27.43 6.13
C ALA A 229 -6.71 -26.88 7.56
N ASP A 230 -7.56 -25.96 8.03
CA ASP A 230 -7.51 -25.45 9.41
C ASP A 230 -7.84 -26.52 10.47
N LEU A 231 -8.68 -27.51 10.13
CA LEU A 231 -9.03 -28.62 11.02
C LEU A 231 -7.95 -29.71 11.08
N LEU A 232 -7.22 -29.94 9.98
CA LEU A 232 -6.14 -30.94 9.90
C LEU A 232 -4.78 -30.39 10.36
N GLY A 233 -4.55 -29.08 10.26
CA GLY A 233 -3.36 -28.40 10.82
C GLY A 233 -3.38 -28.23 12.35
N GLY A 234 -4.46 -28.64 13.02
CA GLY A 234 -4.64 -28.57 14.47
C GLY A 234 -4.35 -29.87 15.23
N VAL A 235 -3.92 -30.94 14.55
CA VAL A 235 -3.45 -32.17 15.22
C VAL A 235 -1.92 -32.14 15.22
N SER A 236 -1.37 -31.42 16.20
CA SER A 236 0.04 -31.56 16.62
C SER A 236 0.23 -32.84 17.42
#